data_AF-A0A357TI48-F1
#
_entry.id   AF-A0A357TI48-F1
#
_cell.length_a   1.000
_cell.length_b   1.000
_cell.length_c   1.000
_cell.angle_alpha   90.00
_cell.angle_beta   90.00
_cell.angle_gamma   90.00
#
_symmetry.space_group_name_H-M   'P 1'
#
loop_
_entity.id
_entity.type
_entity.pdbx_description
1 polymer ?
#
loop_
_entity_poly.entity_id
_entity_poly.type
_entity_poly.pdbx_seq_one_letter_code
_entity_poly.pdbx_strand_id
1 'polypeptide(L)'
;AALGIPTELTPEQVAAGLRDHGFAFIFAPGYHPAFKHIMPARKLCAERGQRTVFNFLGPLLNPARPTAQLIGVPKGELCEPIG
;
A
#
# COMPACT_ATOMS: atom_id res chain seq x y z
N ALA A 1 -3.96 -15.05 -0.32
CA ALA A 1 -5.06 -15.91 0.14
C ALA A 1 -4.47 -17.13 0.85
N ALA A 2 -4.68 -17.24 2.16
CA ALA A 2 -4.22 -18.37 2.99
C ALA A 2 -5.11 -18.47 4.24
N LEU A 3 -5.48 -17.32 4.79
CA LEU A 3 -6.37 -17.17 5.94
C LEU A 3 -7.86 -16.98 5.58
N GLY A 4 -8.23 -17.13 4.30
CA GLY A 4 -9.62 -16.92 3.86
C GLY A 4 -10.13 -15.47 3.89
N ILE A 5 -9.28 -14.48 4.21
CA ILE A 5 -9.66 -13.07 4.20
C ILE A 5 -9.87 -12.57 2.76
N PRO A 6 -11.02 -11.97 2.43
CA PRO A 6 -11.25 -11.36 1.13
C PRO A 6 -10.26 -10.23 0.85
N THR A 7 -9.59 -10.27 -0.30
CA THR A 7 -8.63 -9.23 -0.70
C THR A 7 -9.18 -8.26 -1.75
N GLU A 8 -10.21 -8.68 -2.49
CA GLU A 8 -10.83 -7.89 -3.55
C GLU A 8 -12.13 -7.26 -3.04
N LEU A 9 -11.99 -6.35 -2.08
CA LEU A 9 -13.10 -5.61 -1.49
C LEU A 9 -13.25 -4.24 -2.14
N THR A 10 -14.49 -3.86 -2.44
CA THR A 10 -14.80 -2.48 -2.87
C THR A 10 -14.61 -1.50 -1.70
N PRO A 11 -14.45 -0.19 -1.97
CA PRO A 11 -14.33 0.82 -0.92
C PRO A 11 -15.48 0.76 0.10
N GLU A 12 -16.70 0.48 -0.35
CA GLU A 12 -17.89 0.38 0.49
C GLU A 12 -17.81 -0.85 1.42
N GLN A 13 -17.31 -1.98 0.91
CA GLN A 13 -17.13 -3.20 1.70
C GLN A 13 -15.99 -3.05 2.72
N VAL A 14 -14.91 -2.35 2.37
CA VAL A 14 -13.83 -2.01 3.32
C VAL A 14 -14.38 -1.11 4.43
N ALA A 15 -15.16 -0.09 4.08
CA ALA A 15 -15.77 0.79 5.07
C ALA A 15 -16.74 0.04 6.00
N ALA A 16 -17.55 -0.88 5.45
CA ALA A 16 -18.41 -1.74 6.25
C ALA A 16 -17.60 -2.64 7.19
N GLY A 17 -16.56 -3.33 6.70
CA GLY A 17 -15.69 -4.18 7.52
C GLY A 17 -15.01 -3.42 8.67
N LEU A 18 -14.54 -2.19 8.40
CA LEU A 18 -13.99 -1.33 9.46
C LEU A 18 -15.03 -0.96 10.51
N ARG A 19 -16.27 -0.64 10.12
CA ARG A 19 -17.34 -0.31 11.08
C ARG A 19 -17.80 -1.52 11.89
N ASP A 20 -17.97 -2.66 11.23
CA ASP A 20 -18.65 -3.82 11.80
C ASP A 20 -17.67 -4.72 12.59
N HIS A 21 -16.39 -4.74 12.19
CA HIS A 21 -15.38 -5.64 12.76
C HIS A 21 -14.13 -4.90 13.28
N GLY A 22 -14.00 -3.60 13.07
CA GLY A 22 -12.79 -2.85 13.42
C GLY A 22 -11.57 -3.20 12.55
N PHE A 23 -11.77 -3.95 11.45
CA PHE A 23 -10.69 -4.44 10.60
C PHE A 23 -11.12 -4.53 9.14
N ALA A 24 -10.21 -4.16 8.24
CA ALA A 24 -10.33 -4.47 6.82
C ALA A 24 -8.94 -4.59 6.20
N PHE A 25 -8.83 -5.44 5.17
CA PHE A 25 -7.63 -5.52 4.34
C PHE A 25 -7.85 -4.75 3.03
N ILE A 26 -6.92 -3.84 2.72
CA ILE A 26 -6.97 -3.01 1.52
C ILE A 26 -5.90 -3.48 0.54
N PHE A 27 -6.32 -4.09 -0.57
CA PHE A 27 -5.40 -4.57 -1.59
C PHE A 27 -5.04 -3.46 -2.58
N ALA A 28 -3.80 -2.96 -2.47
CA ALA A 28 -3.33 -1.74 -3.15
C ALA A 28 -3.63 -1.61 -4.66
N PRO A 29 -3.51 -2.66 -5.52
CA PRO A 29 -3.79 -2.53 -6.95
C PRO A 29 -5.21 -2.04 -7.27
N GLY A 30 -6.20 -2.38 -6.43
CA GLY A 30 -7.59 -1.94 -6.62
C GLY A 30 -7.84 -0.47 -6.22
N TYR A 31 -6.94 0.13 -5.44
CA TYR A 31 -7.13 1.44 -4.82
C TYR A 31 -6.25 2.55 -5.44
N HIS A 32 -5.26 2.18 -6.24
CA HIS A 32 -4.36 3.13 -6.90
C HIS A 32 -4.29 2.90 -8.42
N PRO A 33 -5.40 3.06 -9.16
CA PRO A 33 -5.46 2.72 -10.59
C PRO A 33 -4.47 3.54 -11.43
N ALA A 34 -4.12 4.75 -10.99
CA ALA A 34 -3.10 5.59 -11.64
C ALA A 34 -1.72 4.91 -11.68
N PHE A 35 -1.41 4.00 -10.75
CA PHE A 35 -0.14 3.29 -10.72
C PHE A 35 0.05 2.33 -11.91
N LYS A 36 -1.01 1.99 -12.64
CA LYS A 36 -0.89 1.22 -13.89
C LYS A 36 -0.01 1.93 -14.91
N HIS A 37 -0.06 3.27 -14.95
CA HIS A 37 0.67 4.08 -15.92
C HIS A 37 2.18 4.13 -15.64
N ILE A 38 2.58 4.01 -14.36
CA ILE A 38 4.00 4.01 -13.99
C ILE A 38 4.63 2.61 -14.01
N MET A 39 3.82 1.56 -14.11
CA MET A 39 4.27 0.17 -14.03
C MET A 39 5.41 -0.18 -15.01
N PRO A 40 5.40 0.27 -16.28
CA PRO A 40 6.50 -0.01 -17.21
C PRO A 40 7.84 0.57 -16.73
N ALA A 41 7.84 1.83 -16.27
CA ALA A 41 9.03 2.48 -15.75
C ALA A 41 9.55 1.78 -14.48
N ARG A 42 8.64 1.36 -13.59
CA ARG A 42 9.00 0.61 -12.38
C ARG A 42 9.66 -0.73 -12.71
N LYS A 43 9.15 -1.46 -13.71
CA LYS A 43 9.76 -2.72 -14.17
C LYS A 43 11.17 -2.49 -14.70
N LEU A 44 11.36 -1.48 -15.55
CA LEU A 44 12.68 -1.13 -16.09
C LEU A 44 13.70 -0.81 -14.98
N CYS A 45 13.32 0.00 -13.98
CA CYS A 45 14.19 0.29 -12.84
C CYS A 45 14.53 -0.97 -12.03
N ALA A 46 13.53 -1.84 -11.80
CA ALA A 46 13.73 -3.09 -11.06
C ALA A 46 14.68 -4.05 -11.77
N GLU A 47 14.57 -4.20 -13.09
CA GLU A 47 15.50 -5.00 -13.92
C GLU A 47 16.94 -4.50 -13.83
N ARG A 48 17.12 -3.19 -13.57
CA ARG A 48 18.43 -2.54 -13.35
C ARG A 48 18.87 -2.52 -11.89
N GLY A 49 18.10 -3.14 -10.98
CA GLY A 49 18.38 -3.13 -9.54
C GLY A 49 18.20 -1.77 -8.86
N GLN A 50 17.51 -0.82 -9.50
CA GLN A 50 17.33 0.54 -9.01
C GLN A 50 16.05 0.66 -8.17
N ARG A 51 16.19 1.17 -6.95
CA ARG A 51 15.05 1.56 -6.10
C ARG A 51 14.59 2.97 -6.47
N THR A 52 13.28 3.20 -6.38
CA THR A 52 12.66 4.51 -6.69
C THR A 52 11.76 4.96 -5.53
N VAL A 53 11.31 6.21 -5.56
CA VAL A 53 10.35 6.74 -4.57
C VAL A 53 9.09 5.88 -4.44
N PHE A 54 8.64 5.22 -5.52
CA PHE A 54 7.48 4.34 -5.51
C PHE A 54 7.62 3.11 -4.61
N ASN A 55 8.84 2.75 -4.20
CA ASN A 55 9.06 1.70 -3.21
C ASN A 55 8.64 2.12 -1.79
N PHE A 56 8.55 3.42 -1.52
CA PHE A 56 8.19 3.97 -0.22
C PHE A 56 6.75 4.51 -0.16
N LEU A 57 6.15 4.81 -1.31
CA LEU A 57 4.80 5.40 -1.38
C LEU A 57 3.68 4.47 -0.89
N GLY A 58 3.86 3.15 -0.94
CA GLY A 58 2.83 2.17 -0.56
C GLY A 58 2.17 2.48 0.80
N PRO A 59 2.92 2.50 1.91
CA PRO A 59 2.37 2.86 3.23
C PRO A 59 1.82 4.29 3.28
N LEU A 60 2.44 5.25 2.60
CA LEU A 60 2.07 6.67 2.65
C LEU A 60 0.75 7.00 1.92
N LEU A 61 0.23 6.06 1.12
CA LEU A 61 -0.98 6.23 0.33
C LEU A 61 -2.16 5.42 0.86
N ASN A 62 -2.17 5.08 2.15
CA ASN A 62 -3.29 4.33 2.74
C ASN A 62 -4.63 5.07 2.51
N PRO A 63 -5.57 4.50 1.74
CA PRO A 63 -6.80 5.18 1.37
C PRO A 63 -7.75 5.38 2.55
N ALA A 64 -7.59 4.60 3.64
CA ALA A 64 -8.35 4.78 4.88
C ALA A 64 -7.86 5.97 5.73
N ARG A 65 -6.68 6.55 5.41
CA ARG A 65 -6.08 7.70 6.11
C ARG A 65 -6.10 7.55 7.64
N PRO A 66 -5.46 6.50 8.18
CA PRO A 66 -5.49 6.25 9.61
C PRO A 66 -4.78 7.39 10.37
N THR A 67 -5.22 7.64 11.61
CA THR A 67 -4.60 8.65 12.49
C THR A 67 -3.26 8.20 13.07
N ALA A 68 -2.97 6.91 13.02
CA ALA A 68 -1.70 6.32 13.43
C ALA A 68 -1.28 5.23 12.44
N GLN A 69 0.01 5.13 12.18
CA GLN A 69 0.57 4.14 11.28
C GLN A 69 1.94 3.67 11.79
N LEU A 70 2.19 2.36 11.70
CA LEU A 70 3.51 1.78 11.91
C LEU A 70 4.10 1.41 10.55
N ILE A 71 5.20 2.05 10.17
CA ILE A 71 5.86 1.83 8.87
C ILE A 71 7.23 1.21 9.11
N GLY A 72 7.47 0.04 8.50
CA GLY A 72 8.79 -0.55 8.44
C GLY A 72 9.61 0.00 7.28
N VAL A 73 10.87 0.37 7.54
CA VAL A 73 11.82 0.84 6.52
C VAL A 73 13.03 -0.09 6.42
N PRO A 74 13.69 -0.21 5.25
CA PRO A 74 14.76 -1.18 5.05
C PRO A 74 16.13 -0.74 5.60
N LYS A 75 16.29 0.53 6.00
CA LYS A 75 17.53 1.11 6.54
C LYS A 75 17.19 2.17 7.59
N GLY A 76 17.99 2.30 8.64
CA GLY A 76 17.75 3.26 9.72
C GLY A 76 17.71 4.71 9.26
N GLU A 77 18.54 5.08 8.28
CA GLU A 77 18.56 6.42 7.67
C GLU A 77 17.22 6.84 7.04
N LEU A 78 16.34 5.88 6.75
CA LEU A 78 15.03 6.15 6.17
C LEU A 78 13.93 6.35 7.21
N CYS A 79 14.22 6.19 8.51
CA CYS A 79 13.24 6.39 9.57
C CYS A 79 12.74 7.84 9.62
N GLU A 80 13.64 8.83 9.59
CA GLU A 80 13.26 10.26 9.61
C GLU A 80 12.54 10.75 8.35
N PRO A 81 12.96 10.42 7.12
CA PRO A 81 12.29 10.95 5.92
C PRO A 81 10.95 10.27 5.59
N ILE A 82 10.64 9.09 6.18
CA ILE A 82 9.43 8.31 5.87
C ILE A 82 8.45 8.24 7.04
N GLY A 83 8.93 8.29 8.29
CA GLY A 83 8.12 8.31 9.51
C GLY A 83 7.71 9.73 9.90
#